data_AF-A0ABD0VSW2-F1
#
_entry.id   AF-A0ABD0VSW2-F1
#
_cell.length_a   1.000
_cell.length_b   1.000
_cell.length_c   1.000
_cell.angle_alpha   90.00
_cell.angle_beta   90.00
_cell.angle_gamma   90.00
#
_symmetry.space_group_name_H-M   'P 1'
#
loop_
_entity.id
_entity.type
_entity.pdbx_description
1 polymer ?
#
loop_
_entity_poly.entity_id
_entity_poly.type
_entity_poly.pdbx_seq_one_letter_code
_entity_poly.pdbx_strand_id
1 'polypeptide(L)'
;MSAGEENIATPGEILGDSSQFIAGKGTYLAPNGRNIHASLTGQRRVVPPPVDSAEKRLTVEVVGHKTRGAVPEPGVVVITRVTRVMARMASADIMCVESKAVKEKFTGIIR
;
A
#
# COMPACT_ATOMS: atom_id res chain seq x y z
N MET A 1 20.05 13.66 16.29
CA MET A 1 20.51 13.75 14.88
C MET A 1 20.99 12.38 14.47
N SER A 2 20.24 11.64 13.67
CA SER A 2 20.70 10.37 13.07
C SER A 2 20.00 10.19 11.73
N ALA A 3 20.73 10.64 10.71
CA ALA A 3 20.69 10.29 9.29
C ALA A 3 19.37 9.73 8.75
N GLY A 4 18.60 10.60 8.10
CA GLY A 4 17.83 10.19 6.94
C GLY A 4 18.83 9.85 5.83
N GLU A 5 19.32 8.61 5.82
CA GLU A 5 19.94 8.08 4.61
C GLU A 5 18.82 7.91 3.58
N GLU A 6 18.95 8.57 2.44
CA GLU A 6 18.15 8.33 1.23
C GLU A 6 18.39 6.89 0.77
N ASN A 7 17.74 5.95 1.44
CA ASN A 7 17.88 4.53 1.20
C ASN A 7 16.86 4.13 0.12
N ILE A 8 17.17 4.54 -1.10
CA ILE A 8 16.42 4.16 -2.30
C ILE A 8 16.71 2.69 -2.56
N ALA A 9 15.69 1.85 -2.41
CA ALA A 9 15.75 0.44 -2.75
C ALA A 9 15.39 0.25 -4.23
N THR A 10 16.03 -0.73 -4.87
CA THR A 10 15.73 -1.15 -6.24
C THR A 10 15.09 -2.55 -6.27
N PRO A 11 14.22 -2.87 -7.25
CA PRO A 11 13.60 -4.18 -7.35
C PRO A 11 14.64 -5.31 -7.35
N GLY A 12 14.43 -6.33 -6.52
CA GLY A 12 15.34 -7.47 -6.35
C GLY A 12 16.37 -7.28 -5.23
N GLU A 13 16.57 -6.06 -4.73
CA GLU A 13 17.47 -5.78 -3.62
C GLU A 13 16.98 -6.43 -2.31
N ILE A 14 17.91 -6.95 -1.52
CA ILE A 14 17.64 -7.60 -0.23
C ILE A 14 17.53 -6.53 0.85
N LEU A 15 16.38 -6.46 1.52
CA LEU A 15 16.08 -5.46 2.55
C LEU A 15 16.30 -5.97 3.98
N GLY A 16 16.28 -7.29 4.19
CA GLY A 16 16.49 -7.91 5.49
C GLY A 16 16.05 -9.37 5.55
N ASP A 17 16.24 -9.98 6.71
CA ASP A 17 15.84 -11.37 7.00
C ASP A 17 14.44 -11.43 7.64
N SER A 18 13.68 -12.47 7.33
CA SER A 18 12.31 -12.69 7.80
C SER A 18 12.20 -12.93 9.31
N SER A 19 13.31 -13.28 9.97
CA SER A 19 13.39 -13.38 11.43
C SER A 19 13.28 -12.02 12.13
N GLN A 20 13.74 -10.94 11.48
CA GLN A 20 13.77 -9.59 12.06
C GLN A 20 12.64 -8.72 11.51
N PHE A 21 12.25 -8.95 10.27
CA PHE A 21 11.35 -8.09 9.53
C PHE A 21 10.14 -8.83 8.95
N ILE A 22 9.04 -8.11 8.79
CA ILE A 22 7.85 -8.56 8.05
C ILE A 22 7.83 -7.84 6.70
N ALA A 23 7.47 -8.56 5.64
CA ALA A 23 7.29 -7.98 4.31
C ALA A 23 6.01 -7.12 4.28
N GLY A 24 6.17 -5.81 4.14
CA GLY A 24 5.08 -4.86 3.97
C GLY A 24 4.93 -4.38 2.53
N LYS A 25 4.29 -3.21 2.35
CA LYS A 25 3.99 -2.64 1.02
C LYS A 25 5.25 -2.46 0.19
N GLY A 26 5.23 -2.88 -1.08
CA GLY A 26 6.38 -2.74 -1.99
C GLY A 26 7.55 -3.70 -1.71
N THR A 27 7.32 -4.72 -0.89
CA THR A 27 8.28 -5.79 -0.61
C THR A 27 7.62 -7.15 -0.75
N TYR A 28 8.42 -8.21 -0.84
CA TYR A 28 7.94 -9.58 -0.80
C TYR A 28 8.94 -10.48 -0.10
N LEU A 29 8.45 -11.58 0.49
CA LEU A 29 9.30 -12.63 1.03
C LEU A 29 9.77 -13.53 -0.11
N ALA A 30 11.08 -13.77 -0.21
CA ALA A 30 11.63 -14.69 -1.20
C ALA A 30 11.01 -16.10 -1.05
N PRO A 31 10.94 -16.88 -2.13
CA PRO A 31 10.38 -18.24 -2.09
C PRO A 31 11.07 -19.17 -1.08
N ASN A 32 12.32 -18.88 -0.72
CA ASN A 32 13.09 -19.60 0.30
C ASN A 32 12.68 -19.25 1.75
N GLY A 33 11.77 -18.30 1.95
CA GLY A 33 11.26 -17.88 3.26
C GLY A 33 12.25 -17.10 4.13
N ARG A 34 13.44 -16.77 3.63
CA ARG A 34 14.53 -16.23 4.45
C ARG A 34 14.73 -14.73 4.29
N ASN A 35 14.70 -14.25 3.05
CA ASN A 35 15.04 -12.87 2.74
C ASN A 35 13.82 -12.10 2.24
N ILE A 36 13.70 -10.84 2.65
CA ILE A 36 12.72 -9.91 2.12
C ILE A 36 13.39 -9.08 1.02
N HIS A 37 12.73 -9.01 -0.13
CA HIS A 37 13.20 -8.27 -1.29
C HIS A 37 12.28 -7.10 -1.62
N ALA A 38 12.85 -6.03 -2.18
CA ALA A 38 12.07 -4.96 -2.77
C ALA A 38 11.38 -5.43 -4.06
N SER A 39 10.11 -5.07 -4.25
CA SER A 39 9.35 -5.32 -5.49
C SER A 39 9.23 -4.09 -6.39
N LEU A 40 9.62 -2.91 -5.90
CA LEU A 40 9.54 -1.65 -6.63
C LEU A 40 10.70 -0.71 -6.25
N THR A 41 11.05 0.21 -7.15
CA THR A 41 12.04 1.25 -6.84
C THR A 41 11.41 2.33 -5.98
N GLY A 42 12.00 2.63 -4.82
CA GLY A 42 11.42 3.61 -3.92
C GLY A 42 12.19 3.82 -2.64
N GLN A 43 11.68 4.70 -1.79
CA GLN A 43 12.27 4.95 -0.48
C GLN A 43 11.93 3.78 0.46
N ARG A 44 12.95 3.17 1.03
CA ARG A 44 12.79 2.17 2.09
C ARG A 44 12.29 2.83 3.37
N ARG A 45 11.26 2.27 3.99
CA ARG A 45 10.71 2.66 5.28
C ARG A 45 10.60 1.44 6.19
N VAL A 46 10.97 1.62 7.46
CA VAL A 46 10.75 0.62 8.51
C VAL A 46 9.64 1.15 9.41
N VAL A 47 8.55 0.39 9.53
CA VAL A 47 7.36 0.75 10.30
C VAL A 47 7.32 -0.11 11.56
N PRO A 48 7.19 0.50 12.75
CA PRO A 48 7.07 -0.26 13.99
C PRO A 48 5.74 -1.05 14.04
N PRO A 49 5.71 -2.20 14.73
CA PRO A 49 4.49 -2.98 14.87
C PRO A 49 3.40 -2.17 15.61
N PRO A 50 2.12 -2.39 15.30
CA PRO A 50 1.02 -1.89 16.11
C PRO A 50 1.13 -2.41 17.55
N VAL A 51 0.75 -1.58 18.53
CA VAL A 51 0.90 -1.89 19.97
C VAL A 51 0.11 -3.15 20.39
N ASP A 52 -0.92 -3.51 19.63
CA ASP A 52 -1.83 -4.64 19.90
C ASP A 52 -1.54 -5.90 19.07
N SER A 53 -0.45 -5.92 18.29
CA SER A 53 -0.12 -7.08 17.44
C SER A 53 0.64 -8.16 18.22
N ALA A 54 0.22 -9.42 18.05
CA ALA A 54 0.95 -10.59 18.56
C ALA A 54 2.38 -10.68 17.99
N GLU A 55 2.61 -10.06 16.84
CA GLU A 55 3.89 -10.03 16.16
C GLU A 55 4.64 -8.71 16.39
N LYS A 56 5.76 -8.78 17.10
CA LYS A 56 6.59 -7.62 17.50
C LYS A 56 7.66 -7.25 16.46
N ARG A 57 7.68 -7.91 15.31
CA ARG A 57 8.67 -7.68 14.25
C ARG A 57 8.39 -6.35 13.54
N LEU A 58 9.44 -5.70 13.07
CA LEU A 58 9.33 -4.44 12.32
C LEU A 58 8.85 -4.74 10.89
N THR A 59 7.95 -3.93 10.34
CA THR A 59 7.51 -4.09 8.95
C THR A 59 8.39 -3.27 8.03
N VAL A 60 8.95 -3.88 6.98
CA VAL A 60 9.72 -3.17 5.96
C VAL A 60 8.85 -2.90 4.76
N GLU A 61 8.80 -1.64 4.34
CA GLU A 61 8.05 -1.18 3.19
C GLU A 61 8.98 -0.43 2.23
N VAL A 62 8.67 -0.49 0.94
CA VAL A 62 9.29 0.37 -0.07
C VAL A 62 8.19 1.19 -0.73
N VAL A 63 8.32 2.51 -0.63
CA VAL A 63 7.34 3.46 -1.17
C VAL A 63 7.91 4.09 -2.43
N GLY A 64 7.30 3.76 -3.56
CA GLY A 64 7.73 4.28 -4.86
C GLY A 64 7.50 5.79 -4.98
N HIS A 65 8.42 6.46 -5.69
CA HIS A 65 8.30 7.90 -6.00
C HIS A 65 7.06 8.22 -6.86
N LYS A 66 6.56 7.22 -7.61
CA LYS A 66 5.23 7.26 -8.21
C LYS A 66 4.21 6.88 -7.15
N THR A 67 3.75 7.85 -6.37
CA THR A 67 2.58 7.66 -5.49
C THR A 67 1.45 7.10 -6.33
N ARG A 68 1.09 5.82 -6.16
CA ARG A 68 -0.20 5.31 -6.64
C ARG A 68 -1.26 6.28 -6.13
N GLY A 69 -2.19 6.68 -7.01
CA GLY A 69 -3.35 7.45 -6.56
C GLY A 69 -4.05 6.72 -5.42
N ALA A 70 -4.88 7.42 -4.64
CA ALA A 70 -5.60 6.76 -3.55
C ALA A 70 -6.42 5.57 -4.11
N VAL A 71 -6.03 4.35 -3.75
CA VAL A 71 -6.69 3.13 -4.21
C VAL A 71 -7.76 2.75 -3.20
N PRO A 72 -9.00 2.47 -3.62
CA PRO A 72 -10.04 2.00 -2.71
C PRO A 72 -9.67 0.64 -2.10
N GLU A 73 -9.67 0.54 -0.77
CA GLU A 73 -9.49 -0.71 -0.03
C GLU A 73 -10.81 -1.11 0.65
N PRO A 74 -11.07 -2.42 0.90
CA PRO A 74 -12.26 -2.85 1.62
C PRO A 74 -12.37 -2.20 3.01
N GLY A 75 -13.58 -1.78 3.39
CA GLY A 75 -13.85 -1.12 4.68
C GLY A 75 -13.60 0.39 4.71
N VAL A 76 -13.12 0.97 3.61
CA VAL A 76 -12.89 2.42 3.48
C VAL A 76 -14.11 3.14 2.92
N VAL A 77 -14.38 4.35 3.43
CA VAL A 77 -15.46 5.22 2.92
C VAL A 77 -14.95 6.00 1.70
N VAL A 78 -15.73 5.99 0.62
CA VAL A 78 -15.41 6.67 -0.63
C VAL A 78 -16.49 7.67 -1.03
N ILE A 79 -16.08 8.76 -1.67
CA ILE A 79 -17.01 9.73 -2.28
C ILE A 79 -17.11 9.39 -3.76
N THR A 80 -18.34 9.20 -4.24
CA THR A 80 -18.60 8.78 -5.62
C THR A 80 -19.62 9.71 -6.28
N ARG A 81 -19.50 9.89 -7.59
CA ARG A 81 -20.49 10.57 -8.43
C ARG A 81 -21.30 9.52 -9.16
N VAL A 82 -22.61 9.48 -8.89
CA VAL A 82 -23.54 8.59 -9.61
C VAL A 82 -23.60 9.01 -11.08
N THR A 83 -23.30 8.08 -11.99
CA THR A 83 -23.28 8.32 -13.44
C THR A 83 -24.50 7.78 -14.15
N ARG A 84 -25.09 6.69 -13.64
CA ARG A 84 -26.27 6.06 -14.22
C ARG A 84 -27.08 5.38 -13.14
N VAL A 85 -28.40 5.59 -13.14
CA VAL A 85 -29.34 4.89 -12.26
C VAL A 85 -30.20 3.94 -13.08
N MET A 86 -30.30 2.70 -12.63
CA MET A 86 -31.18 1.65 -13.17
C MET A 86 -32.16 1.19 -12.08
N ALA A 87 -33.15 0.37 -12.44
CA ALA A 87 -34.20 -0.06 -11.51
C ALA A 87 -33.72 -0.80 -10.24
N ARG A 88 -32.55 -1.44 -10.29
CA ARG A 88 -31.98 -2.23 -9.18
C ARG A 88 -30.53 -1.90 -8.84
N MET A 89 -29.89 -0.99 -9.57
CA MET A 89 -28.47 -0.70 -9.45
C MET A 89 -28.17 0.73 -9.88
N ALA A 90 -27.14 1.33 -9.30
CA ALA A 90 -26.58 2.60 -9.77
C ALA A 90 -25.09 2.45 -10.06
N SER A 91 -24.65 2.90 -11.22
CA SER A 91 -23.23 3.02 -11.54
C SER A 91 -22.71 4.35 -10.99
N ALA A 92 -21.53 4.33 -10.38
CA ALA A 92 -20.91 5.51 -9.81
C ALA A 92 -19.40 5.56 -10.11
N ASP A 93 -18.87 6.74 -10.38
CA ASP A 93 -17.44 6.99 -10.53
C ASP A 93 -16.86 7.44 -9.19
N ILE A 94 -15.81 6.79 -8.70
CA ILE A 94 -15.15 7.16 -7.43
C ILE A 94 -14.30 8.41 -7.66
N MET A 95 -14.52 9.43 -6.84
CA MET A 95 -13.79 10.70 -6.90
C MET A 95 -12.75 10.82 -5.78
N CYS A 96 -13.09 10.40 -4.57
CA CYS A 96 -12.20 10.46 -3.41
C CYS A 96 -12.24 9.14 -2.63
N VAL A 97 -11.09 8.72 -2.12
CA VAL A 97 -10.97 7.66 -1.12
C VAL A 97 -10.56 8.35 0.17
N GLU A 98 -11.43 8.29 1.19
CA GLU A 98 -11.35 9.14 2.39
C GLU A 98 -11.21 10.63 2.01
N SER A 99 -10.12 11.28 2.45
CA SER A 99 -9.78 12.68 2.16
C SER A 99 -8.89 12.86 0.93
N LYS A 100 -8.51 11.78 0.23
CA LYS A 100 -7.58 11.83 -0.90
C LYS A 100 -8.33 11.72 -2.23
N ALA A 101 -8.14 12.72 -3.10
CA ALA A 101 -8.64 12.68 -4.46
C ALA A 101 -7.95 11.57 -5.27
N VAL A 102 -8.74 10.84 -6.04
CA VAL A 102 -8.23 9.75 -6.88
C VAL A 102 -7.78 10.31 -8.22
N LYS A 103 -6.58 9.93 -8.67
CA LYS A 103 -6.04 10.34 -9.97
C LYS A 103 -6.56 9.49 -11.13
N GLU A 104 -6.79 8.21 -10.86
CA GLU A 104 -7.26 7.23 -11.82
C GLU A 104 -8.78 7.08 -11.72
N LYS A 105 -9.46 6.82 -12.84
CA LYS A 105 -10.90 6.62 -12.82
C LYS A 105 -11.23 5.21 -12.33
N PHE A 106 -11.92 5.11 -11.19
CA PHE A 106 -12.53 3.85 -10.73
C PHE A 106 -14.04 3.93 -10.86
N THR A 107 -14.67 2.87 -11.38
CA THR A 107 -16.13 2.78 -11.54
C THR A 107 -16.66 1.67 -10.63
N GLY A 108 -17.65 2.00 -9.81
CA GLY A 108 -18.35 1.10 -8.90
C GLY A 108 -19.82 0.92 -9.25
N ILE A 109 -20.45 -0.08 -8.64
CA ILE A 109 -21.89 -0.36 -8.74
C ILE A 109 -22.46 -0.44 -7.33
N ILE A 110 -23.49 0.38 -7.07
CA ILE A 110 -24.33 0.34 -5.87
C ILE A 110 -25.54 -0.54 -6.21
N ARG A 111 -25.86 -1.50 -5.34
CA ARG A 111 -26.97 -2.45 -5.50
C ARG A 111 -27.97 -2.28 -4.38
#